data_AF-U1JPA0-F1
#
_entry.id   AF-U1JPA0-F1
#
_cell.length_a   1.000
_cell.length_b   1.000
_cell.length_c   1.000
_cell.angle_alpha   90.00
_cell.angle_beta   90.00
_cell.angle_gamma   90.00
#
_symmetry.space_group_name_H-M   'P 1'
#
loop_
_entity.id
_entity.type
_entity.pdbx_description
1 polymer ?
#
loop_
_entity_poly.entity_id
_entity_poly.type
_entity_poly.pdbx_seq_one_letter_code
_entity_poly.pdbx_strand_id
1 'polypeptide(L)'
;MNEHANIANKQKFSAIWLVPVIALIITSWMLYQHQINKGHTIFVKMQSAEGIVAGKTEVKVRNVKVGIVESLRLQLEQNAVVARVQIDNHYNELLTEDAKLWVVKPRIDESGISGMNTLLSGVYLELEPGQSESRSTLFTLQDEPALISQDVLGKRFRLTAHQAEVLDVGSSIYFRNYKIGQIEAAKFNVDELTMQYGVFIFSPYDKLITTNAIFWVSSGVNVNLSTEGIDVSTGSLSKLIKGGISVDYPPNSQMTEQAPALNQYKLHENYSAALEKRFNNFDFFIVEFEQSIRGLKIGAPVEYRGMRIGTVEQAPAQIERDGQPLYFQQDTTSVPVLIKIEYGRIYEQSDLAKTYWQTNIEKWISNGLRASLKSGNLLTGAVYIELDFYTKAPVAALAKSSVYPVLPSVSSGFTALSEQVTDLLNKLNDLPLSTTMTTFDRTLQEYRLLAMEMNKMISEFNQKDIAGDTKESMGNINSTLSQLTSSLKQFEKTLTNYQQGSSMVEQLTDTLEELESLSNTLKPISKGLAEQPSMLLFDKQSPEDPEPRKK
;
A
#
# COMPACT_ATOMS: atom_id res chain seq x y z
N MET A 1 -41.05 -37.28 129.30
CA MET A 1 -40.23 -37.35 128.08
C MET A 1 -41.20 -37.12 126.93
N ASN A 2 -41.36 -35.87 126.49
CA ASN A 2 -42.24 -35.53 125.36
C ASN A 2 -41.37 -34.86 124.29
N GLU A 3 -41.08 -35.60 123.23
CA GLU A 3 -40.41 -35.05 122.04
C GLU A 3 -41.46 -34.40 121.12
N HIS A 4 -41.22 -33.14 120.77
CA HIS A 4 -42.01 -32.44 119.75
C HIS A 4 -41.36 -32.66 118.38
N ALA A 5 -42.12 -33.27 117.46
CA ALA A 5 -41.73 -33.41 116.06
C ALA A 5 -41.97 -32.09 115.31
N ASN A 6 -40.93 -31.56 114.68
CA ASN A 6 -40.96 -30.36 113.85
C ASN A 6 -41.41 -30.73 112.42
N ILE A 7 -42.54 -30.18 111.95
CA ILE A 7 -43.04 -30.41 110.58
C ILE A 7 -42.41 -29.36 109.66
N ALA A 8 -41.50 -29.81 108.78
CA ALA A 8 -40.89 -28.97 107.76
C ALA A 8 -41.82 -28.84 106.53
N ASN A 9 -42.03 -27.59 106.08
CA ASN A 9 -42.89 -27.23 104.96
C ASN A 9 -42.19 -27.55 103.62
N LYS A 10 -42.76 -28.45 102.80
CA LYS A 10 -42.22 -28.80 101.47
C LYS A 10 -42.66 -27.79 100.41
N GLN A 11 -41.69 -27.26 99.66
CA GLN A 11 -41.95 -26.35 98.53
C GLN A 11 -42.76 -27.06 97.43
N LYS A 12 -43.81 -26.39 96.96
CA LYS A 12 -44.82 -26.92 96.02
C LYS A 12 -44.45 -26.80 94.53
N PHE A 13 -43.24 -26.32 94.19
CA PHE A 13 -42.80 -26.18 92.80
C PHE A 13 -41.57 -27.05 92.55
N SER A 14 -41.72 -28.02 91.65
CA SER A 14 -40.63 -28.91 91.21
C SER A 14 -39.68 -28.14 90.32
N ALA A 15 -38.37 -28.18 90.61
CA ALA A 15 -37.31 -27.57 89.82
C ALA A 15 -37.29 -28.04 88.33
N ILE A 16 -38.02 -29.12 88.01
CA ILE A 16 -38.19 -29.64 86.65
C ILE A 16 -38.91 -28.62 85.74
N TRP A 17 -39.79 -27.76 86.28
CA TRP A 17 -40.52 -26.75 85.49
C TRP A 17 -39.67 -25.52 85.10
N LEU A 18 -38.44 -25.42 85.62
CA LEU A 18 -37.53 -24.32 85.31
C LEU A 18 -36.93 -24.47 83.90
N VAL A 19 -36.73 -25.71 83.44
CA VAL A 19 -36.15 -26.01 82.11
C VAL A 19 -37.03 -25.51 80.95
N PRO A 20 -38.35 -25.81 80.88
CA PRO A 20 -39.23 -25.27 79.83
C PRO A 20 -39.29 -23.74 79.80
N VAL A 21 -39.31 -23.10 80.98
CA VAL A 21 -39.38 -21.64 81.09
C VAL A 21 -38.10 -20.98 80.57
N ILE A 22 -36.93 -21.52 80.93
CA ILE A 22 -35.65 -21.05 80.40
C ILE A 22 -35.59 -21.23 78.88
N ALA A 23 -36.01 -22.39 78.36
CA ALA A 23 -36.04 -22.64 76.92
C ALA A 23 -36.94 -21.63 76.18
N LEU A 24 -38.10 -21.28 76.75
CA LEU A 24 -39.02 -20.30 76.17
C LEU A 24 -38.43 -18.89 76.17
N ILE A 25 -37.73 -18.50 77.26
CA ILE A 25 -37.02 -17.22 77.33
C ILE A 25 -35.91 -17.16 76.27
N ILE A 26 -35.09 -18.20 76.13
CA ILE A 26 -34.02 -18.26 75.12
C ILE A 26 -34.62 -18.20 73.71
N THR A 27 -35.71 -18.93 73.45
CA THR A 27 -36.35 -18.95 72.13
C THR A 27 -36.93 -17.58 71.78
N SER A 28 -37.65 -16.94 72.71
CA SER A 28 -38.15 -15.56 72.54
C SER A 28 -37.01 -14.57 72.35
N TRP A 29 -35.91 -14.72 73.08
CA TRP A 29 -34.74 -13.87 72.91
C TRP A 29 -34.08 -14.08 71.54
N MET A 30 -33.92 -15.31 71.07
CA MET A 30 -33.41 -15.61 69.73
C MET A 30 -34.32 -15.04 68.63
N LEU A 31 -35.64 -15.11 68.79
CA LEU A 31 -36.60 -14.53 67.85
C LEU A 31 -36.48 -12.99 67.81
N TYR A 32 -36.38 -12.37 68.98
CA TYR A 32 -36.20 -10.93 69.12
C TYR A 32 -34.87 -10.45 68.51
N GLN A 33 -33.77 -11.15 68.81
CA GLN A 33 -32.45 -10.90 68.24
C GLN A 33 -32.46 -11.09 66.72
N HIS A 34 -33.08 -12.15 66.22
CA HIS A 34 -33.20 -12.38 64.78
C HIS A 34 -33.97 -11.25 64.09
N GLN A 35 -34.97 -10.66 64.74
CA GLN A 35 -35.78 -9.59 64.17
C GLN A 35 -35.07 -8.22 64.21
N ILE A 36 -34.29 -7.93 65.25
CA ILE A 36 -33.48 -6.69 65.35
C ILE A 36 -32.27 -6.71 64.43
N ASN A 37 -31.70 -7.89 64.18
CA ASN A 37 -30.55 -8.03 63.30
C ASN A 37 -30.93 -8.07 61.81
N LYS A 38 -32.23 -8.09 61.46
CA LYS A 38 -32.69 -7.84 60.08
C LYS A 38 -32.48 -6.34 59.80
N GLY A 39 -31.53 -6.03 58.92
CA GLY A 39 -31.24 -4.64 58.51
C GLY A 39 -32.38 -3.94 57.76
N HIS A 40 -32.09 -2.83 57.08
CA HIS A 40 -33.11 -2.09 56.34
C HIS A 40 -33.39 -2.69 54.97
N THR A 41 -34.68 -2.77 54.61
CA THR A 41 -35.11 -3.15 53.27
C THR A 41 -35.31 -1.89 52.42
N ILE A 42 -34.69 -1.86 51.24
CA ILE A 42 -34.90 -0.84 50.21
C ILE A 42 -35.49 -1.48 48.94
N PHE A 43 -36.10 -0.66 48.10
CA PHE A 43 -36.67 -1.03 46.82
C PHE A 43 -35.94 -0.30 45.70
N VAL A 44 -35.42 -1.05 44.73
CA VAL A 44 -34.71 -0.49 43.57
C VAL A 44 -35.55 -0.74 42.32
N LYS A 45 -36.01 0.34 41.68
CA LYS A 45 -36.78 0.30 40.44
C LYS A 45 -35.83 0.35 39.23
N MET A 46 -36.05 -0.51 38.25
CA MET A 46 -35.24 -0.61 37.02
C MET A 46 -36.09 -1.02 35.82
N GLN A 47 -35.62 -0.75 34.60
CA GLN A 47 -36.30 -1.19 33.37
C GLN A 47 -36.06 -2.68 33.07
N SER A 48 -34.85 -3.16 33.33
CA SER A 48 -34.43 -4.55 33.15
C SER A 48 -33.59 -5.01 34.34
N ALA A 49 -33.76 -6.27 34.74
CA ALA A 49 -32.98 -6.91 35.80
C ALA A 49 -31.89 -7.85 35.25
N GLU A 50 -31.39 -7.54 34.05
CA GLU A 50 -30.38 -8.36 33.36
C GLU A 50 -29.16 -8.63 34.24
N GLY A 51 -28.87 -9.92 34.46
CA GLY A 51 -27.73 -10.38 35.27
C GLY A 51 -27.92 -10.30 36.79
N ILE A 52 -29.00 -9.67 37.27
CA ILE A 52 -29.33 -9.61 38.70
C ILE A 52 -30.06 -10.89 39.11
N VAL A 53 -29.58 -11.54 40.17
CA VAL A 53 -30.13 -12.79 40.68
C VAL A 53 -30.47 -12.65 42.15
N ALA A 54 -31.74 -12.91 42.49
CA ALA A 54 -32.24 -12.93 43.86
C ALA A 54 -31.44 -13.92 44.73
N GLY A 55 -31.06 -13.49 45.93
CA GLY A 55 -30.25 -14.24 46.89
C GLY A 55 -28.77 -14.36 46.54
N LYS A 56 -28.30 -13.80 45.41
CA LYS A 56 -26.89 -13.88 44.97
C LYS A 56 -26.26 -12.52 44.70
N THR A 57 -26.99 -11.60 44.06
CA THR A 57 -26.46 -10.28 43.72
C THR A 57 -26.25 -9.45 44.98
N GLU A 58 -25.00 -9.06 45.21
CA GLU A 58 -24.60 -8.25 46.35
C GLU A 58 -24.76 -6.75 46.05
N VAL A 59 -24.97 -5.96 47.09
CA VAL A 59 -24.81 -4.50 47.05
C VAL A 59 -23.47 -4.18 47.67
N LYS A 60 -22.67 -3.37 46.97
CA LYS A 60 -21.34 -2.98 47.40
C LYS A 60 -21.16 -1.48 47.41
N VAL A 61 -20.31 -1.02 48.32
CA VAL A 61 -19.81 0.36 48.37
C VAL A 61 -18.30 0.27 48.40
N ARG A 62 -17.61 0.83 47.41
CA ARG A 62 -16.15 0.78 47.31
C ARG A 62 -15.61 -0.66 47.43
N ASN A 63 -16.28 -1.60 46.77
CA ASN A 63 -15.98 -3.04 46.78
C ASN A 63 -16.19 -3.77 48.13
N VAL A 64 -16.86 -3.14 49.10
CA VAL A 64 -17.27 -3.78 50.38
C VAL A 64 -18.74 -4.16 50.32
N LYS A 65 -19.09 -5.40 50.67
CA LYS A 65 -20.48 -5.87 50.72
C LYS A 65 -21.23 -5.15 51.85
N VAL A 66 -22.34 -4.51 51.49
CA VAL A 66 -23.24 -3.80 52.42
C VAL A 66 -24.67 -4.36 52.41
N GLY A 67 -24.99 -5.25 51.47
CA GLY A 67 -26.30 -5.85 51.37
C GLY A 67 -26.43 -6.89 50.27
N ILE A 68 -27.66 -7.35 50.04
CA ILE A 68 -27.99 -8.38 49.05
C ILE A 68 -29.38 -8.16 48.46
N VAL A 69 -29.55 -8.49 47.18
CA VAL A 69 -30.85 -8.52 46.53
C VAL A 69 -31.62 -9.74 47.01
N GLU A 70 -32.74 -9.57 47.72
CA GLU A 70 -33.55 -10.68 48.23
C GLU A 70 -34.52 -11.24 47.19
N SER A 71 -35.19 -10.36 46.43
CA SER A 71 -36.20 -10.80 45.44
C SER A 71 -36.37 -9.78 44.33
N LEU A 72 -36.86 -10.27 43.17
CA LEU A 72 -37.20 -9.47 42.01
C LEU A 72 -38.69 -9.66 41.71
N ARG A 73 -39.39 -8.56 41.42
CA ARG A 73 -40.80 -8.59 41.01
C ARG A 73 -41.01 -7.72 39.78
N LEU A 74 -41.75 -8.25 38.81
CA LEU A 74 -42.22 -7.50 37.65
C LEU A 74 -43.45 -6.67 38.06
N GLN A 75 -43.42 -5.39 37.74
CA GLN A 75 -44.54 -4.47 37.89
C GLN A 75 -45.14 -4.20 36.51
N LEU A 76 -46.13 -5.02 36.15
CA LEU A 76 -46.75 -5.08 34.81
C LEU A 76 -47.31 -3.72 34.34
N GLU A 77 -47.91 -2.95 35.25
CA GLU A 77 -48.53 -1.65 34.94
C GLU A 77 -47.54 -0.57 34.51
N GLN A 78 -46.30 -0.65 34.98
CA GLN A 78 -45.28 0.38 34.76
C GLN A 78 -44.11 -0.11 33.90
N ASN A 79 -44.23 -1.31 33.32
CA ASN A 79 -43.18 -1.98 32.54
C ASN A 79 -41.80 -1.91 33.23
N ALA A 80 -41.78 -2.19 34.54
CA ALA A 80 -40.59 -2.04 35.38
C ALA A 80 -40.35 -3.31 36.21
N VAL A 81 -39.11 -3.52 36.61
CA VAL A 81 -38.74 -4.52 37.62
C VAL A 81 -38.41 -3.78 38.91
N VAL A 82 -38.90 -4.30 40.04
CA VAL A 82 -38.58 -3.80 41.37
C VAL A 82 -37.81 -4.89 42.11
N ALA A 83 -36.58 -4.56 42.49
CA ALA A 83 -35.75 -5.40 43.35
C ALA A 83 -35.98 -5.03 44.81
N ARG A 84 -36.28 -6.01 45.65
CA ARG A 84 -36.22 -5.88 47.10
C ARG A 84 -34.79 -6.19 47.54
N VAL A 85 -34.16 -5.23 48.21
CA VAL A 85 -32.76 -5.29 48.58
C VAL A 85 -32.64 -5.11 50.09
N GLN A 86 -31.89 -6.00 50.73
CA GLN A 86 -31.67 -6.01 52.16
C GLN A 86 -30.27 -5.46 52.44
N ILE A 87 -30.20 -4.34 53.16
CA ILE A 87 -28.97 -3.66 53.55
C ILE A 87 -28.70 -3.95 55.02
N ASP A 88 -27.45 -4.25 55.38
CA ASP A 88 -27.10 -4.52 56.77
C ASP A 88 -27.30 -3.27 57.64
N ASN A 89 -27.77 -3.48 58.87
CA ASN A 89 -28.18 -2.39 59.77
C ASN A 89 -27.05 -1.36 60.05
N HIS A 90 -25.79 -1.79 59.98
CA HIS A 90 -24.61 -0.94 60.16
C HIS A 90 -24.41 0.10 59.04
N TYR A 91 -25.06 -0.07 57.88
CA TYR A 91 -24.88 0.77 56.70
C TYR A 91 -26.10 1.66 56.39
N ASN A 92 -27.05 1.78 57.33
CA ASN A 92 -28.26 2.60 57.13
C ASN A 92 -27.97 4.07 56.82
N GLU A 93 -26.82 4.58 57.25
CA GLU A 93 -26.39 5.97 56.98
C GLU A 93 -26.04 6.21 55.51
N LEU A 94 -25.78 5.15 54.73
CA LEU A 94 -25.43 5.25 53.31
C LEU A 94 -26.66 5.42 52.40
N LEU A 95 -27.87 5.27 52.94
CA LEU A 95 -29.14 5.25 52.20
C LEU A 95 -29.77 6.64 52.10
N THR A 96 -28.96 7.64 51.73
CA THR A 96 -29.42 9.03 51.54
C THR A 96 -30.30 9.13 50.31
N GLU A 97 -31.20 10.12 50.27
CA GLU A 97 -32.14 10.31 49.15
C GLU A 97 -31.44 10.55 47.80
N ASP A 98 -30.26 11.16 47.83
CA ASP A 98 -29.40 11.45 46.68
C ASP A 98 -28.35 10.37 46.40
N ALA A 99 -28.40 9.23 47.10
CA ALA A 99 -27.52 8.10 46.83
C ALA A 99 -27.81 7.50 45.45
N LYS A 100 -26.76 7.12 44.73
CA LYS A 100 -26.85 6.55 43.39
C LYS A 100 -26.58 5.06 43.45
N LEU A 101 -27.39 4.30 42.71
CA LEU A 101 -27.19 2.86 42.54
C LEU A 101 -27.13 2.54 41.05
N TRP A 102 -26.12 1.77 40.63
CA TRP A 102 -26.02 1.25 39.28
C TRP A 102 -25.56 -0.21 39.30
N VAL A 103 -25.77 -0.90 38.19
CA VAL A 103 -25.33 -2.29 38.02
C VAL A 103 -23.90 -2.29 37.50
N VAL A 104 -23.00 -2.99 38.18
CA VAL A 104 -21.65 -3.27 37.68
C VAL A 104 -21.63 -4.69 37.12
N LYS A 105 -21.42 -4.78 35.80
CA LYS A 105 -21.30 -6.04 35.08
C LYS A 105 -19.82 -6.40 34.87
N PRO A 106 -19.44 -7.70 34.88
CA PRO A 106 -18.11 -8.10 34.43
C PRO A 106 -17.91 -7.61 33.00
N ARG A 107 -16.84 -6.84 32.78
CA ARG A 107 -16.41 -6.43 31.45
C ARG A 107 -15.14 -7.20 31.14
N ILE A 108 -15.11 -7.83 29.97
CA ILE A 108 -13.86 -8.36 29.44
C ILE A 108 -13.25 -7.18 28.68
N ASP A 109 -12.27 -6.52 29.30
CA ASP A 109 -11.52 -5.45 28.66
C ASP A 109 -10.08 -5.88 28.36
N GLU A 110 -9.42 -5.11 27.51
CA GLU A 110 -8.11 -5.48 26.97
C GLU A 110 -6.96 -5.26 27.97
N SER A 111 -7.17 -4.62 29.13
CA SER A 111 -6.15 -4.49 30.18
C SER A 111 -6.07 -5.71 31.11
N GLY A 112 -7.10 -6.56 31.05
CA GLY A 112 -7.32 -7.74 31.87
C GLY A 112 -8.82 -7.91 32.13
N ILE A 113 -9.21 -8.91 32.91
CA ILE A 113 -10.59 -9.00 33.37
C ILE A 113 -10.78 -7.90 34.43
N SER A 114 -11.40 -6.77 34.10
CA SER A 114 -11.93 -5.87 35.12
C SER A 114 -13.12 -6.55 35.80
N GLY A 115 -13.09 -6.58 37.13
CA GLY A 115 -14.02 -7.43 37.87
C GLY A 115 -13.68 -8.93 37.78
N MET A 116 -12.42 -9.34 37.91
CA MET A 116 -12.09 -10.76 38.07
C MET A 116 -12.87 -11.41 39.24
N ASN A 117 -13.20 -10.63 40.27
CA ASN A 117 -14.15 -11.01 41.32
C ASN A 117 -15.58 -11.27 40.78
N THR A 118 -16.07 -10.52 39.78
CA THR A 118 -17.41 -10.68 39.21
C THR A 118 -17.54 -11.83 38.21
N LEU A 119 -16.45 -12.40 37.69
CA LEU A 119 -16.51 -13.69 36.98
C LEU A 119 -16.93 -14.85 37.92
N LEU A 120 -16.52 -14.78 39.19
CA LEU A 120 -16.87 -15.77 40.22
C LEU A 120 -18.12 -15.36 41.02
N SER A 121 -18.26 -14.07 41.35
CA SER A 121 -19.35 -13.52 42.17
C SER A 121 -20.59 -13.08 41.37
N GLY A 122 -20.48 -12.95 40.05
CA GLY A 122 -21.54 -12.43 39.18
C GLY A 122 -21.66 -10.90 39.20
N VAL A 123 -22.71 -10.40 38.56
CA VAL A 123 -23.11 -8.99 38.54
C VAL A 123 -23.46 -8.53 39.97
N TYR A 124 -23.11 -7.29 40.32
CA TYR A 124 -23.43 -6.68 41.61
C TYR A 124 -23.97 -5.25 41.45
N LEU A 125 -24.62 -4.72 42.49
CA LEU A 125 -25.08 -3.33 42.55
C LEU A 125 -24.04 -2.48 43.30
N GLU A 126 -23.51 -1.43 42.69
CA GLU A 126 -22.68 -0.45 43.40
C GLU A 126 -23.59 0.66 43.96
N LEU A 127 -23.35 1.04 45.21
CA LEU A 127 -24.01 2.12 45.92
C LEU A 127 -22.99 3.24 46.16
N GLU A 128 -23.29 4.43 45.65
CA GLU A 128 -22.55 5.65 45.95
C GLU A 128 -23.37 6.50 46.93
N PRO A 129 -22.90 6.68 48.17
CA PRO A 129 -23.57 7.52 49.17
C PRO A 129 -23.63 8.98 48.71
N GLY A 130 -24.77 9.64 48.94
CA GLY A 130 -24.91 11.06 48.71
C GLY A 130 -24.55 11.91 49.92
N GLN A 131 -24.92 13.19 49.87
CA GLN A 131 -24.67 14.21 50.89
C GLN A 131 -25.95 14.62 51.64
N SER A 132 -27.12 14.13 51.24
CA SER A 132 -28.40 14.47 51.88
C SER A 132 -28.50 13.90 53.30
N GLU A 133 -29.08 14.67 54.22
CA GLU A 133 -29.40 14.20 55.58
C GLU A 133 -30.65 13.31 55.61
N SER A 134 -31.49 13.38 54.59
CA SER A 134 -32.72 12.60 54.46
C SER A 134 -32.45 11.23 53.87
N ARG A 135 -33.08 10.19 54.44
CA ARG A 135 -32.97 8.81 53.95
C ARG A 135 -34.12 8.44 53.02
N SER A 136 -33.83 7.59 52.04
CA SER A 136 -34.85 7.00 51.17
C SER A 136 -34.89 5.48 51.29
N THR A 137 -36.07 4.92 51.04
CA THR A 137 -36.28 3.47 50.89
C THR A 137 -36.56 3.07 49.45
N LEU A 138 -36.74 4.04 48.55
CA LEU A 138 -37.01 3.82 47.13
C LEU A 138 -35.92 4.49 46.30
N PHE A 139 -35.26 3.69 45.48
CA PHE A 139 -34.18 4.13 44.59
C PHE A 139 -34.52 3.76 43.15
N THR A 140 -34.04 4.57 42.21
CA THR A 140 -34.09 4.24 40.78
C THR A 140 -32.68 3.89 40.33
N LEU A 141 -32.55 2.73 39.70
CA LEU A 141 -31.29 2.28 39.14
C LEU A 141 -30.83 3.27 38.04
N GLN A 142 -29.63 3.80 38.20
CA GLN A 142 -28.99 4.74 37.30
C GLN A 142 -28.07 4.00 36.31
N ASP A 143 -27.71 4.69 35.22
CA ASP A 143 -26.62 4.26 34.34
C ASP A 143 -25.27 4.35 35.06
N GLU A 144 -24.31 3.51 34.66
CA GLU A 144 -22.96 3.52 35.24
C GLU A 144 -22.27 4.88 35.01
N PRO A 145 -21.61 5.46 36.03
CA PRO A 145 -20.93 6.74 35.91
C PRO A 145 -19.78 6.69 34.89
N ALA A 146 -19.38 7.87 34.40
CA ALA A 146 -18.25 7.99 33.49
C ALA A 146 -16.96 7.42 34.10
N LEU A 147 -16.17 6.70 33.28
CA LEU A 147 -14.91 6.04 33.68
C LEU A 147 -13.87 7.01 34.29
N ILE A 148 -13.97 8.30 34.00
CA ILE A 148 -13.06 9.33 34.51
C ILE A 148 -13.89 10.34 35.31
N SER A 149 -13.60 10.44 36.61
CA SER A 149 -14.24 11.45 37.47
C SER A 149 -13.95 12.86 36.95
N GLN A 150 -14.87 13.80 37.21
CA GLN A 150 -14.68 15.21 36.90
C GLN A 150 -13.47 15.83 37.63
N ASP A 151 -12.99 15.18 38.69
CA ASP A 151 -11.88 15.62 39.52
C ASP A 151 -10.50 15.36 38.89
N VAL A 152 -10.44 14.51 37.85
CA VAL A 152 -9.19 14.20 37.14
C VAL A 152 -8.83 15.36 36.22
N LEU A 153 -7.66 15.96 36.45
CA LEU A 153 -7.17 17.08 35.65
C LEU A 153 -6.76 16.63 34.24
N GLY A 154 -7.23 17.36 33.23
CA GLY A 154 -6.93 17.09 31.82
C GLY A 154 -7.84 17.86 30.86
N LYS A 155 -7.78 17.51 29.57
CA LYS A 155 -8.65 18.08 28.53
C LYS A 155 -9.32 16.98 27.71
N ARG A 156 -10.56 17.26 27.29
CA ARG A 156 -11.34 16.41 26.38
C ARG A 156 -11.21 16.88 24.95
N PHE A 157 -11.14 15.96 24.00
CA PHE A 157 -11.19 16.24 22.56
C PHE A 157 -12.16 15.26 21.87
N ARG A 158 -12.49 15.55 20.61
CA ARG A 158 -13.36 14.69 19.79
C ARG A 158 -12.60 14.20 18.58
N LEU A 159 -12.68 12.90 18.28
CA LEU A 159 -12.11 12.31 17.08
C LEU A 159 -13.23 11.75 16.19
N THR A 160 -13.12 11.92 14.88
CA THR A 160 -14.09 11.40 13.91
C THR A 160 -13.41 10.47 12.91
N ALA A 161 -13.97 9.27 12.69
CA ALA A 161 -13.48 8.29 11.73
C ALA A 161 -14.57 7.88 10.73
N HIS A 162 -14.24 7.83 9.44
CA HIS A 162 -15.15 7.40 8.36
C HIS A 162 -15.00 5.91 8.00
N GLN A 163 -13.81 5.34 8.22
CA GLN A 163 -13.53 3.93 8.00
C GLN A 163 -13.48 3.24 9.37
N ALA A 164 -14.33 2.23 9.51
CA ALA A 164 -14.70 1.65 10.80
C ALA A 164 -13.66 0.64 11.29
N GLU A 165 -12.56 1.12 11.87
CA GLU A 165 -11.91 0.38 12.94
C GLU A 165 -12.54 0.86 14.25
N VAL A 166 -13.42 0.02 14.81
CA VAL A 166 -14.10 0.32 16.08
C VAL A 166 -13.08 0.17 17.19
N LEU A 167 -12.74 1.29 17.82
CA LEU A 167 -11.87 1.32 18.99
C LEU A 167 -12.73 1.27 20.25
N ASP A 168 -12.31 0.46 21.21
CA ASP A 168 -13.03 0.29 22.45
C ASP A 168 -12.88 1.50 23.39
N VAL A 169 -13.91 1.73 24.20
CA VAL A 169 -13.82 2.67 25.31
C VAL A 169 -12.76 2.16 26.29
N GLY A 170 -11.82 3.03 26.68
CA GLY A 170 -10.66 2.68 27.49
C GLY A 170 -9.37 2.43 26.70
N SER A 171 -9.43 2.29 25.35
CA SER A 171 -8.22 2.19 24.53
C SER A 171 -7.30 3.39 24.77
N SER A 172 -5.99 3.13 24.80
CA SER A 172 -5.00 4.13 25.20
C SER A 172 -4.59 5.06 24.06
N ILE A 173 -4.28 6.30 24.42
CA ILE A 173 -3.80 7.33 23.51
C ILE A 173 -2.32 7.58 23.80
N TYR A 174 -1.51 7.56 22.74
CA TYR A 174 -0.07 7.62 22.83
C TYR A 174 0.51 8.83 22.10
N PHE A 175 1.41 9.55 22.75
CA PHE A 175 2.30 10.51 22.09
C PHE A 175 3.70 9.92 22.08
N ARG A 176 4.28 9.69 20.89
CA ARG A 176 5.61 9.06 20.72
C ARG A 176 5.82 7.81 21.60
N ASN A 177 4.86 6.89 21.55
CA ASN A 177 4.82 5.63 22.32
C ASN A 177 4.58 5.77 23.83
N TYR A 178 4.40 6.97 24.36
CA TYR A 178 4.09 7.20 25.77
C TYR A 178 2.58 7.40 25.97
N LYS A 179 1.96 6.70 26.92
CA LYS A 179 0.52 6.82 27.19
C LYS A 179 0.22 8.18 27.83
N ILE A 180 -0.62 8.96 27.17
CA ILE A 180 -1.01 10.31 27.61
C ILE A 180 -2.51 10.47 27.87
N GLY A 181 -3.32 9.48 27.48
CA GLY A 181 -4.77 9.56 27.58
C GLY A 181 -5.47 8.25 27.28
N GLN A 182 -6.79 8.31 27.18
CA GLN A 182 -7.65 7.18 26.81
C GLN A 182 -8.96 7.63 26.17
N ILE A 183 -9.63 6.71 25.48
CA ILE A 183 -10.98 6.91 24.95
C ILE A 183 -11.99 6.87 26.10
N GLU A 184 -12.82 7.90 26.22
CA GLU A 184 -13.88 8.05 27.24
C GLU A 184 -15.26 7.61 26.68
N ALA A 185 -15.49 7.80 25.39
CA ALA A 185 -16.75 7.42 24.74
C ALA A 185 -16.53 7.07 23.26
N ALA A 186 -17.33 6.14 22.74
CA ALA A 186 -17.42 5.82 21.32
C ALA A 186 -18.90 5.80 20.92
N LYS A 187 -19.28 6.56 19.90
CA LYS A 187 -20.66 6.66 19.40
C LYS A 187 -20.66 6.63 17.88
N PHE A 188 -21.56 5.84 17.29
CA PHE A 188 -21.79 5.89 15.86
C PHE A 188 -22.83 6.96 15.54
N ASN A 189 -22.48 7.91 14.66
CA ASN A 189 -23.41 8.87 14.10
C ASN A 189 -23.99 8.30 12.80
N VAL A 190 -25.29 7.98 12.82
CA VAL A 190 -26.01 7.37 11.70
C VAL A 190 -26.16 8.34 10.52
N ASP A 191 -26.36 9.62 10.79
CA ASP A 191 -26.59 10.63 9.74
C ASP A 191 -25.32 10.90 8.94
N GLU A 192 -24.19 10.96 9.63
CA GLU A 192 -22.87 11.22 9.02
C GLU A 192 -22.16 9.93 8.58
N LEU A 193 -22.68 8.75 8.96
CA LEU A 193 -22.03 7.45 8.80
C LEU A 193 -20.59 7.45 9.35
N THR A 194 -20.39 8.08 10.52
CA THR A 194 -19.07 8.21 11.16
C THR A 194 -19.05 7.69 12.58
N MET A 195 -17.89 7.17 13.00
CA MET A 195 -17.58 6.95 14.41
C MET A 195 -17.09 8.24 15.05
N GLN A 196 -17.70 8.64 16.17
CA GLN A 196 -17.31 9.75 17.01
C GLN A 196 -16.74 9.25 18.34
N TYR A 197 -15.49 9.56 18.60
CA TYR A 197 -14.79 9.21 19.82
C TYR A 197 -14.63 10.44 20.71
N GLY A 198 -15.06 10.34 21.97
CA GLY A 198 -14.67 11.27 23.03
C GLY A 198 -13.38 10.79 23.65
N VAL A 199 -12.34 11.62 23.64
CA VAL A 199 -11.03 11.28 24.19
C VAL A 199 -10.64 12.20 25.33
N PHE A 200 -10.00 11.65 26.35
CA PHE A 200 -9.48 12.38 27.50
C PHE A 200 -7.96 12.29 27.54
N ILE A 201 -7.30 13.45 27.62
CA ILE A 201 -5.85 13.56 27.72
C ILE A 201 -5.51 14.10 29.12
N PHE A 202 -4.70 13.35 29.86
CA PHE A 202 -4.35 13.69 31.24
C PHE A 202 -3.46 14.94 31.29
N SER A 203 -3.62 15.76 32.33
CA SER A 203 -2.63 16.79 32.67
C SER A 203 -1.34 16.12 33.17
N PRO A 204 -0.14 16.60 32.80
CA PRO A 204 0.16 17.82 32.04
C PRO A 204 0.27 17.63 30.51
N TYR A 205 -0.09 16.45 29.99
CA TYR A 205 0.09 16.07 28.60
C TYR A 205 -0.93 16.71 27.66
N ASP A 206 -2.01 17.27 28.19
CA ASP A 206 -2.99 18.05 27.43
C ASP A 206 -2.36 19.22 26.66
N LYS A 207 -1.18 19.70 27.11
CA LYS A 207 -0.36 20.72 26.45
C LYS A 207 0.30 20.25 25.14
N LEU A 208 0.39 18.94 24.91
CA LEU A 208 0.94 18.35 23.69
C LEU A 208 -0.10 18.30 22.55
N ILE A 209 -1.35 18.68 22.81
CA ILE A 209 -2.40 18.66 21.79
C ILE A 209 -2.55 20.06 21.20
N THR A 210 -1.97 20.24 20.02
CA THR A 210 -2.01 21.49 19.24
C THR A 210 -3.02 21.41 18.10
N THR A 211 -3.33 22.54 17.46
CA THR A 211 -4.26 22.58 16.33
C THR A 211 -3.79 21.79 15.10
N ASN A 212 -2.47 21.64 14.92
CA ASN A 212 -1.87 20.85 13.84
C ASN A 212 -1.56 19.38 14.22
N ALA A 213 -1.97 18.92 15.41
CA ALA A 213 -1.79 17.54 15.81
C ALA A 213 -2.55 16.59 14.89
N ILE A 214 -1.92 15.48 14.53
CA ILE A 214 -2.50 14.42 13.71
C ILE A 214 -2.73 13.16 14.54
N PHE A 215 -3.89 12.55 14.39
CA PHE A 215 -4.30 11.34 15.11
C PHE A 215 -4.45 10.19 14.13
N TRP A 216 -3.88 9.03 14.44
CA TRP A 216 -4.05 7.83 13.64
C TRP A 216 -4.21 6.59 14.50
N VAL A 217 -4.85 5.57 13.95
CA VAL A 217 -4.95 4.25 14.58
C VAL A 217 -3.59 3.56 14.51
N SER A 218 -3.11 3.15 15.67
CA SER A 218 -1.92 2.32 15.81
C SER A 218 -2.35 0.90 16.10
N SER A 219 -3.02 0.26 15.15
CA SER A 219 -3.28 -1.17 15.16
C SER A 219 -2.04 -1.92 14.66
N GLY A 220 -1.86 -3.14 15.18
CA GLY A 220 -0.56 -3.78 15.30
C GLY A 220 0.34 -3.79 14.06
N VAL A 221 -0.04 -4.54 13.04
CA VAL A 221 0.78 -4.77 11.85
C VAL A 221 0.14 -4.07 10.67
N ASN A 222 0.76 -3.01 10.17
CA ASN A 222 0.41 -2.44 8.88
C ASN A 222 1.39 -2.95 7.83
N VAL A 223 0.88 -3.70 6.85
CA VAL A 223 1.65 -4.16 5.68
C VAL A 223 1.18 -3.34 4.50
N ASN A 224 1.96 -2.31 4.13
CA ASN A 224 1.70 -1.54 2.93
C ASN A 224 2.50 -2.12 1.77
N LEU A 225 1.78 -2.55 0.72
CA LEU A 225 2.39 -2.92 -0.55
C LEU A 225 2.35 -1.70 -1.47
N SER A 226 3.49 -1.06 -1.68
CA SER A 226 3.64 0.06 -2.62
C SER A 226 4.42 -0.35 -3.86
N THR A 227 4.52 0.56 -4.82
CA THR A 227 5.40 0.43 -5.98
C THR A 227 6.88 0.40 -5.60
N GLU A 228 7.25 0.94 -4.43
CA GLU A 228 8.63 0.92 -3.92
C GLU A 228 8.99 -0.38 -3.20
N GLY A 229 8.00 -1.21 -2.85
CA GLY A 229 8.21 -2.51 -2.21
C GLY A 229 7.18 -2.84 -1.12
N ILE A 230 7.63 -3.63 -0.15
CA ILE A 230 6.84 -4.02 1.02
C ILE A 230 7.32 -3.18 2.21
N ASP A 231 6.50 -2.24 2.67
CA ASP A 231 6.71 -1.52 3.93
C ASP A 231 5.99 -2.26 5.06
N VAL A 232 6.75 -2.75 6.03
CA VAL A 232 6.21 -3.42 7.22
C VAL A 232 6.50 -2.54 8.43
N SER A 233 5.49 -1.79 8.84
CA SER A 233 5.54 -1.00 10.05
C SER A 233 5.01 -1.85 11.21
N THR A 234 5.89 -2.36 12.07
CA THR A 234 5.51 -3.12 13.27
C THR A 234 5.49 -2.23 14.51
N GLY A 235 4.36 -2.14 15.20
CA GLY A 235 4.30 -1.57 16.55
C GLY A 235 5.04 -2.42 17.59
N SER A 236 5.23 -1.91 18.82
CA SER A 236 5.73 -2.72 19.93
C SER A 236 4.81 -3.93 20.17
N LEU A 237 5.33 -5.07 20.64
CA LEU A 237 4.54 -6.29 20.88
C LEU A 237 3.30 -6.04 21.78
N SER A 238 3.38 -5.05 22.68
CA SER A 238 2.24 -4.57 23.48
C SER A 238 1.15 -3.83 22.69
N LYS A 239 1.52 -3.13 21.61
CA LYS A 239 0.59 -2.45 20.65
C LYS A 239 0.02 -3.41 19.61
N LEU A 240 0.76 -4.47 19.28
CA LEU A 240 0.32 -5.49 18.31
C LEU A 240 -0.96 -6.22 18.73
N ILE A 241 -1.21 -6.31 20.03
CA ILE A 241 -2.27 -7.15 20.61
C ILE A 241 -3.54 -6.36 20.94
N LYS A 242 -3.49 -5.02 21.08
CA LYS A 242 -4.57 -4.24 21.74
C LYS A 242 -4.97 -2.93 21.02
N GLY A 243 -4.31 -2.59 19.92
CA GLY A 243 -4.58 -1.34 19.21
C GLY A 243 -4.44 -0.08 20.08
N GLY A 244 -4.84 1.06 19.55
CA GLY A 244 -4.80 2.35 20.24
C GLY A 244 -4.69 3.52 19.28
N ILE A 245 -4.71 4.73 19.81
CA ILE A 245 -4.57 5.95 19.00
C ILE A 245 -3.20 6.53 19.25
N SER A 246 -2.49 6.89 18.19
CA SER A 246 -1.27 7.68 18.30
C SER A 246 -1.50 9.10 17.82
N VAL A 247 -0.83 10.02 18.48
CA VAL A 247 -0.83 11.45 18.17
C VAL A 247 0.61 11.94 18.06
N ASP A 248 0.87 12.75 17.04
CA ASP A 248 2.13 13.47 16.84
C ASP A 248 1.87 14.68 15.96
N TYR A 249 2.93 15.35 15.55
CA TYR A 249 2.89 16.47 14.62
C TYR A 249 3.42 16.03 13.25
N PRO A 250 2.97 16.67 12.15
CA PRO A 250 3.58 16.47 10.85
C PRO A 250 5.10 16.75 10.90
N PRO A 251 5.95 15.95 10.21
CA PRO A 251 7.38 16.18 10.13
C PRO A 251 7.70 17.61 9.70
N ASN A 252 8.72 18.20 10.31
CA ASN A 252 9.17 19.58 10.06
C ASN A 252 8.13 20.68 10.35
N SER A 253 7.01 20.35 10.99
CA SER A 253 6.06 21.35 11.48
C SER A 253 6.47 21.85 12.86
N GLN A 254 6.37 23.17 13.09
CA GLN A 254 6.50 23.73 14.44
C GLN A 254 5.22 23.48 15.24
N MET A 255 5.34 23.34 16.56
CA MET A 255 4.16 23.27 17.42
C MET A 255 3.38 24.58 17.31
N THR A 256 2.12 24.48 16.91
CA THR A 256 1.19 25.62 16.87
C THR A 256 0.57 25.84 18.24
N GLU A 257 -0.41 26.75 18.31
CA GLU A 257 -1.18 26.99 19.52
C GLU A 257 -1.86 25.71 20.05
N GLN A 258 -1.92 25.61 21.39
CA GLN A 258 -2.63 24.52 22.05
C GLN A 258 -4.10 24.54 21.65
N ALA A 259 -4.64 23.38 21.29
CA ALA A 259 -6.03 23.31 20.89
C ALA A 259 -6.98 23.55 22.07
N PRO A 260 -8.13 24.22 21.83
CA PRO A 260 -9.15 24.39 22.85
C PRO A 260 -9.76 23.04 23.25
N ALA A 261 -10.36 22.99 24.43
CA ALA A 261 -11.11 21.81 24.85
C ALA A 261 -12.26 21.54 23.85
N LEU A 262 -12.56 20.26 23.65
CA LEU A 262 -13.55 19.73 22.71
C LEU A 262 -13.24 19.99 21.23
N ASN A 263 -12.03 20.44 20.88
CA ASN A 263 -11.62 20.55 19.49
C ASN A 263 -11.77 19.20 18.77
N GLN A 264 -12.19 19.24 17.52
CA GLN A 264 -12.47 18.06 16.71
C GLN A 264 -11.30 17.75 15.77
N TYR A 265 -10.87 16.50 15.76
CA TYR A 265 -9.85 15.98 14.87
C TYR A 265 -10.39 14.83 14.04
N LYS A 266 -9.78 14.61 12.87
CA LYS A 266 -10.00 13.39 12.10
C LYS A 266 -9.07 12.30 12.65
N LEU A 267 -9.61 11.11 12.87
CA LEU A 267 -8.84 9.92 13.15
C LEU A 267 -8.54 9.22 11.82
N HIS A 268 -7.26 9.08 11.50
CA HIS A 268 -6.78 8.45 10.28
C HIS A 268 -6.50 6.96 10.50
N GLU A 269 -6.61 6.15 9.46
CA GLU A 269 -6.37 4.69 9.55
C GLU A 269 -4.92 4.36 9.93
N ASN A 270 -3.97 5.15 9.46
CA ASN A 270 -2.55 4.95 9.74
C ASN A 270 -1.76 6.26 9.60
N TYR A 271 -0.48 6.21 9.95
CA TYR A 271 0.41 7.38 9.91
C TYR A 271 0.53 7.98 8.50
N SER A 272 0.67 7.15 7.45
CA SER A 272 0.75 7.61 6.06
C SER A 272 -0.49 8.39 5.63
N ALA A 273 -1.68 7.88 5.95
CA ALA A 273 -2.95 8.54 5.69
C ALA A 273 -3.12 9.85 6.50
N ALA A 274 -2.54 9.92 7.70
CA ALA A 274 -2.53 11.13 8.52
C ALA A 274 -1.68 12.24 7.91
N LEU A 275 -0.60 11.88 7.21
CA LEU A 275 0.27 12.83 6.52
C LEU A 275 -0.33 13.37 5.22
N GLU A 276 -1.27 12.69 4.59
CA GLU A 276 -1.82 13.13 3.28
C GLU A 276 -2.49 14.52 3.35
N LYS A 277 -3.02 14.91 4.52
CA LYS A 277 -3.69 16.20 4.72
C LYS A 277 -2.79 17.42 4.47
N ARG A 278 -1.46 17.26 4.49
CA ARG A 278 -0.50 18.33 4.14
C ARG A 278 -0.51 18.70 2.66
N PHE A 279 -1.18 17.88 1.83
CA PHE A 279 -1.18 17.99 0.38
C PHE A 279 -2.53 18.46 -0.19
N ASN A 280 -3.36 19.14 0.61
CA ASN A 280 -4.69 19.62 0.21
C ASN A 280 -4.69 20.72 -0.88
N ASN A 281 -3.53 21.32 -1.18
CA ASN A 281 -3.39 22.22 -2.31
C ASN A 281 -2.94 21.43 -3.54
N PHE A 282 -3.89 21.11 -4.41
CA PHE A 282 -3.68 20.31 -5.60
C PHE A 282 -4.56 20.79 -6.76
N ASP A 283 -4.18 20.45 -7.98
CA ASP A 283 -5.03 20.56 -9.17
C ASP A 283 -5.15 19.18 -9.85
N PHE A 284 -6.30 18.91 -10.46
CA PHE A 284 -6.56 17.68 -11.19
C PHE A 284 -6.12 17.79 -12.66
N PHE A 285 -5.60 16.70 -13.20
CA PHE A 285 -5.22 16.56 -14.60
C PHE A 285 -5.68 15.21 -15.13
N ILE A 286 -5.96 15.15 -16.43
CA ILE A 286 -6.22 13.90 -17.15
C ILE A 286 -4.95 13.49 -17.88
N VAL A 287 -4.66 12.20 -17.88
CA VAL A 287 -3.65 11.59 -18.76
C VAL A 287 -4.33 10.50 -19.57
N GLU A 288 -4.25 10.58 -20.89
CA GLU A 288 -4.81 9.59 -21.80
C GLU A 288 -3.70 8.63 -22.23
N PHE A 289 -3.81 7.34 -21.91
CA PHE A 289 -2.83 6.33 -22.29
C PHE A 289 -3.36 5.45 -23.41
N GLU A 290 -2.64 5.38 -24.54
CA GLU A 290 -2.95 4.44 -25.64
C GLU A 290 -2.61 2.98 -25.30
N GLN A 291 -1.73 2.78 -24.33
CA GLN A 291 -1.36 1.45 -23.83
C GLN A 291 -2.23 1.01 -22.66
N SER A 292 -2.25 -0.29 -22.38
CA SER A 292 -2.96 -0.86 -21.23
C SER A 292 -2.53 -0.22 -19.91
N ILE A 293 -3.51 0.23 -19.12
CA ILE A 293 -3.31 0.73 -17.76
C ILE A 293 -3.30 -0.39 -16.70
N ARG A 294 -3.18 -1.66 -17.11
CA ARG A 294 -3.19 -2.79 -16.18
C ARG A 294 -2.08 -2.63 -15.14
N GLY A 295 -2.45 -2.82 -13.87
CA GLY A 295 -1.53 -2.66 -12.74
C GLY A 295 -1.51 -1.26 -12.14
N LEU A 296 -2.14 -0.28 -12.81
CA LEU A 296 -2.33 1.06 -12.27
C LEU A 296 -3.51 1.05 -11.30
N LYS A 297 -3.29 1.47 -10.07
CA LYS A 297 -4.32 1.49 -9.01
C LYS A 297 -4.57 2.92 -8.55
N ILE A 298 -5.76 3.16 -7.99
CA ILE A 298 -6.05 4.36 -7.21
C ILE A 298 -5.01 4.45 -6.08
N GLY A 299 -4.45 5.64 -5.86
CA GLY A 299 -3.38 5.86 -4.88
C GLY A 299 -1.96 5.64 -5.43
N ALA A 300 -1.79 5.12 -6.65
CA ALA A 300 -0.47 4.98 -7.26
C ALA A 300 0.23 6.36 -7.38
N PRO A 301 1.54 6.43 -7.17
CA PRO A 301 2.24 7.72 -7.19
C PRO A 301 2.28 8.30 -8.61
N VAL A 302 2.28 9.64 -8.67
CA VAL A 302 2.72 10.39 -9.84
C VAL A 302 4.07 10.99 -9.50
N GLU A 303 5.09 10.69 -10.30
CA GLU A 303 6.47 11.06 -10.03
C GLU A 303 7.05 11.95 -11.12
N TYR A 304 7.98 12.81 -10.73
CA TYR A 304 8.88 13.51 -11.64
C TYR A 304 10.30 13.07 -11.30
N ARG A 305 10.91 12.25 -12.16
CA ARG A 305 12.28 11.74 -12.01
C ARG A 305 12.57 11.15 -10.62
N GLY A 306 11.66 10.30 -10.12
CA GLY A 306 11.76 9.66 -8.80
C GLY A 306 11.27 10.50 -7.62
N MET A 307 10.83 11.74 -7.84
CA MET A 307 10.17 12.56 -6.81
C MET A 307 8.66 12.41 -6.94
N ARG A 308 7.97 11.88 -5.90
CA ARG A 308 6.51 11.86 -5.87
C ARG A 308 5.95 13.28 -5.78
N ILE A 309 5.24 13.71 -6.82
CA ILE A 309 4.62 15.03 -6.95
C ILE A 309 3.08 14.97 -6.95
N GLY A 310 2.51 13.77 -7.01
CA GLY A 310 1.08 13.60 -7.06
C GLY A 310 0.65 12.16 -6.84
N THR A 311 -0.62 11.90 -7.13
CA THR A 311 -1.27 10.62 -6.89
C THR A 311 -2.37 10.37 -7.93
N VAL A 312 -2.57 9.11 -8.32
CA VAL A 312 -3.68 8.68 -9.17
C VAL A 312 -4.98 8.68 -8.38
N GLU A 313 -5.96 9.45 -8.84
CA GLU A 313 -7.28 9.57 -8.23
C GLU A 313 -8.25 8.53 -8.81
N GLN A 314 -8.24 8.33 -10.13
CA GLN A 314 -9.12 7.36 -10.80
C GLN A 314 -8.43 6.73 -12.02
N ALA A 315 -8.59 5.43 -12.19
CA ALA A 315 -8.08 4.67 -13.33
C ALA A 315 -9.01 3.48 -13.66
N PRO A 316 -9.82 3.52 -14.74
CA PRO A 316 -10.02 4.65 -15.65
C PRO A 316 -10.78 5.80 -14.98
N ALA A 317 -10.62 7.01 -15.49
CA ALA A 317 -11.38 8.18 -15.07
C ALA A 317 -12.85 8.05 -15.52
N GLN A 318 -13.79 8.26 -14.60
CA GLN A 318 -15.23 8.24 -14.90
C GLN A 318 -15.71 9.64 -15.30
N ILE A 319 -15.30 10.07 -16.49
CA ILE A 319 -15.63 11.40 -17.01
C ILE A 319 -16.49 11.24 -18.26
N GLU A 320 -17.56 12.02 -18.30
CA GLU A 320 -18.48 12.10 -19.44
C GLU A 320 -18.22 13.37 -20.24
N ARG A 321 -18.30 13.27 -21.56
CA ARG A 321 -18.32 14.39 -22.50
C ARG A 321 -19.50 14.20 -23.43
N ASP A 322 -20.35 15.20 -23.51
CA ASP A 322 -21.56 15.19 -24.37
C ASP A 322 -22.46 13.96 -24.12
N GLY A 323 -22.52 13.48 -22.88
CA GLY A 323 -23.32 12.32 -22.47
C GLY A 323 -22.72 10.95 -22.81
N GLN A 324 -21.44 10.90 -23.23
CA GLN A 324 -20.72 9.66 -23.51
C GLN A 324 -19.43 9.56 -22.66
N PRO A 325 -19.02 8.34 -22.26
CA PRO A 325 -17.76 8.14 -21.54
C PRO A 325 -16.56 8.51 -22.42
N LEU A 326 -15.50 9.05 -21.80
CA LEU A 326 -14.25 9.37 -22.49
C LEU A 326 -13.40 8.15 -22.91
N TYR A 327 -13.85 6.93 -22.65
CA TYR A 327 -13.18 5.69 -23.04
C TYR A 327 -14.07 4.87 -23.99
N PHE A 328 -13.45 4.06 -24.86
CA PHE A 328 -14.10 3.35 -25.98
C PHE A 328 -14.72 4.27 -27.05
N GLN A 329 -14.03 5.37 -27.39
CA GLN A 329 -14.45 6.23 -28.49
C GLN A 329 -14.18 5.57 -29.85
N GLN A 330 -14.92 5.97 -30.89
CA GLN A 330 -14.74 5.41 -32.24
C GLN A 330 -13.34 5.68 -32.82
N ASP A 331 -12.74 6.82 -32.46
CA ASP A 331 -11.51 7.33 -33.07
C ASP A 331 -10.26 7.22 -32.16
N THR A 332 -10.42 6.81 -30.89
CA THR A 332 -9.29 6.64 -29.96
C THR A 332 -9.47 5.43 -29.06
N THR A 333 -8.38 4.68 -28.90
CA THR A 333 -8.24 3.55 -27.97
C THR A 333 -7.72 3.96 -26.60
N SER A 334 -7.50 5.26 -26.38
CA SER A 334 -6.89 5.76 -25.16
C SER A 334 -7.78 5.56 -23.94
N VAL A 335 -7.12 5.32 -22.80
CA VAL A 335 -7.76 5.19 -21.49
C VAL A 335 -7.44 6.42 -20.66
N PRO A 336 -8.44 7.25 -20.30
CA PRO A 336 -8.22 8.43 -19.48
C PRO A 336 -7.98 8.01 -18.02
N VAL A 337 -7.01 8.65 -17.39
CA VAL A 337 -6.66 8.48 -15.98
C VAL A 337 -6.68 9.85 -15.31
N LEU A 338 -7.39 9.96 -14.19
CA LEU A 338 -7.44 11.18 -13.40
C LEU A 338 -6.33 11.15 -12.36
N ILE A 339 -5.50 12.20 -12.36
CA ILE A 339 -4.43 12.39 -11.39
C ILE A 339 -4.61 13.71 -10.66
N LYS A 340 -4.09 13.79 -9.43
CA LYS A 340 -3.90 15.05 -8.71
C LYS A 340 -2.42 15.36 -8.58
N ILE A 341 -2.04 16.59 -8.92
CA ILE A 341 -0.70 17.13 -8.67
C ILE A 341 -0.75 17.91 -7.36
N GLU A 342 0.03 17.46 -6.39
CA GLU A 342 -0.03 17.88 -4.99
C GLU A 342 1.12 18.85 -4.69
N TYR A 343 0.84 20.16 -4.71
CA TYR A 343 1.87 21.20 -4.68
C TYR A 343 2.72 21.20 -3.41
N GLY A 344 2.14 20.79 -2.28
CA GLY A 344 2.87 20.60 -1.02
C GLY A 344 3.92 19.47 -1.05
N ARG A 345 3.89 18.59 -2.07
CA ARG A 345 4.95 17.58 -2.33
C ARG A 345 6.12 18.16 -3.10
N ILE A 346 5.86 19.15 -3.96
CA ILE A 346 6.87 19.79 -4.80
C ILE A 346 7.66 20.80 -3.96
N TYR A 347 6.97 21.59 -3.14
CA TYR A 347 7.60 22.60 -2.29
C TYR A 347 6.74 22.87 -1.05
N GLU A 348 7.38 23.20 0.08
CA GLU A 348 6.68 23.42 1.36
C GLU A 348 5.65 24.57 1.28
N GLN A 349 5.99 25.65 0.57
CA GLN A 349 5.07 26.75 0.28
C GLN A 349 4.21 26.40 -0.93
N SER A 350 3.12 25.66 -0.68
CA SER A 350 2.27 25.09 -1.71
C SER A 350 1.69 26.11 -2.71
N ASP A 351 1.35 27.33 -2.28
CA ASP A 351 0.82 28.38 -3.17
C ASP A 351 1.86 28.90 -4.17
N LEU A 352 3.13 28.97 -3.76
CA LEU A 352 4.23 29.31 -4.67
C LEU A 352 4.46 28.18 -5.68
N ALA A 353 4.46 26.92 -5.22
CA ALA A 353 4.57 25.77 -6.11
C ALA A 353 3.42 25.72 -7.12
N LYS A 354 2.19 25.98 -6.70
CA LYS A 354 1.02 26.06 -7.58
C LYS A 354 1.19 27.12 -8.66
N THR A 355 1.52 28.33 -8.26
CA THR A 355 1.73 29.45 -9.19
C THR A 355 2.85 29.14 -10.19
N TYR A 356 3.96 28.59 -9.70
CA TYR A 356 5.10 28.19 -10.52
C TYR A 356 4.73 27.10 -11.53
N TRP A 357 4.01 26.06 -11.10
CA TRP A 357 3.53 24.98 -11.96
C TRP A 357 2.62 25.51 -13.07
N GLN A 358 1.56 26.25 -12.70
CA GLN A 358 0.57 26.77 -13.64
C GLN A 358 1.19 27.71 -14.68
N THR A 359 2.20 28.50 -14.29
CA THR A 359 2.88 29.43 -15.20
C THR A 359 3.83 28.75 -16.19
N ASN A 360 4.32 27.54 -15.87
CA ASN A 360 5.38 26.88 -16.65
C ASN A 360 4.97 25.58 -17.33
N ILE A 361 3.83 24.97 -16.95
CA ILE A 361 3.41 23.66 -17.46
C ILE A 361 3.31 23.62 -18.99
N GLU A 362 2.78 24.66 -19.62
CA GLU A 362 2.69 24.76 -21.08
C GLU A 362 4.07 24.82 -21.75
N LYS A 363 5.02 25.54 -21.14
CA LYS A 363 6.42 25.59 -21.62
C LYS A 363 7.08 24.24 -21.48
N TRP A 364 6.84 23.54 -20.37
CA TRP A 364 7.39 22.19 -20.16
C TRP A 364 6.82 21.19 -21.15
N ILE A 365 5.52 21.23 -21.41
CA ILE A 365 4.88 20.39 -22.44
C ILE A 365 5.48 20.65 -23.82
N SER A 366 5.66 21.93 -24.17
CA SER A 366 6.31 22.36 -25.42
C SER A 366 7.76 21.87 -25.51
N ASN A 367 8.46 21.80 -24.38
CA ASN A 367 9.82 21.28 -24.27
C ASN A 367 9.89 19.74 -24.11
N GLY A 368 8.76 19.03 -24.24
CA GLY A 368 8.73 17.57 -24.28
C GLY A 368 8.29 16.88 -22.98
N LEU A 369 7.72 17.58 -22.00
CA LEU A 369 7.13 16.94 -20.81
C LEU A 369 6.01 15.98 -21.23
N ARG A 370 6.15 14.69 -20.91
CA ARG A 370 5.15 13.66 -21.19
C ARG A 370 4.94 12.78 -19.96
N ALA A 371 3.72 12.33 -19.79
CA ALA A 371 3.38 11.27 -18.85
C ALA A 371 3.65 9.89 -19.47
N SER A 372 4.11 8.94 -18.68
CA SER A 372 4.34 7.56 -19.13
C SER A 372 4.08 6.59 -17.98
N LEU A 373 3.58 5.38 -18.28
CA LEU A 373 3.48 4.34 -17.26
C LEU A 373 4.85 3.67 -17.10
N LYS A 374 5.31 3.58 -15.86
CA LYS A 374 6.53 2.88 -15.46
C LYS A 374 6.20 1.74 -14.52
N SER A 375 6.98 0.67 -14.61
CA SER A 375 6.89 -0.45 -13.68
C SER A 375 7.46 -0.03 -12.33
N GLY A 376 6.63 -0.03 -11.29
CA GLY A 376 7.07 0.15 -9.92
C GLY A 376 7.62 -1.16 -9.35
N ASN A 377 6.78 -2.20 -9.37
CA ASN A 377 7.13 -3.50 -8.82
C ASN A 377 6.87 -4.61 -9.86
N LEU A 378 7.96 -5.23 -10.33
CA LEU A 378 7.92 -6.30 -11.34
C LEU A 378 7.24 -7.58 -10.83
N LEU A 379 7.23 -7.81 -9.51
CA LEU A 379 6.64 -9.02 -8.92
C LEU A 379 5.11 -8.93 -8.86
N THR A 380 4.57 -7.77 -8.49
CA THR A 380 3.13 -7.56 -8.36
C THR A 380 2.49 -7.01 -9.63
N GLY A 381 3.31 -6.56 -10.59
CA GLY A 381 2.86 -5.87 -11.79
C GLY A 381 2.30 -4.47 -11.52
N ALA A 382 2.61 -3.88 -10.35
CA ALA A 382 2.17 -2.54 -10.01
C ALA A 382 2.92 -1.49 -10.84
N VAL A 383 2.17 -0.56 -11.43
CA VAL A 383 2.73 0.55 -12.21
C VAL A 383 2.41 1.90 -11.57
N TYR A 384 3.20 2.91 -11.93
CA TYR A 384 3.00 4.31 -11.54
C TYR A 384 3.10 5.22 -12.76
N ILE A 385 2.72 6.49 -12.61
CA ILE A 385 2.84 7.49 -13.68
C ILE A 385 4.10 8.31 -13.45
N GLU A 386 4.98 8.36 -14.44
CA GLU A 386 6.13 9.25 -14.46
C GLU A 386 5.90 10.40 -15.43
N LEU A 387 6.16 11.62 -14.99
CA LEU A 387 6.33 12.80 -15.81
C LEU A 387 7.83 13.02 -16.07
N ASP A 388 8.25 13.00 -17.33
CA ASP A 388 9.64 13.30 -17.73
C ASP A 388 9.69 13.99 -19.10
N PHE A 389 10.86 14.50 -19.48
CA PHE A 389 11.11 15.19 -20.73
C PHE A 389 11.61 14.25 -21.82
N TYR A 390 10.77 14.06 -22.85
CA TYR A 390 11.06 13.23 -24.02
C TYR A 390 11.38 14.13 -25.22
N THR A 391 12.67 14.28 -25.53
CA THR A 391 13.17 15.20 -26.58
C THR A 391 12.75 14.85 -28.01
N LYS A 392 12.32 13.61 -28.25
CA LYS A 392 11.87 13.11 -29.56
C LYS A 392 10.35 12.92 -29.65
N ALA A 393 9.60 13.27 -28.61
CA ALA A 393 8.15 13.11 -28.62
C ALA A 393 7.49 14.09 -29.62
N PRO A 394 6.39 13.70 -30.30
CA PRO A 394 5.63 14.60 -31.17
C PRO A 394 5.21 15.86 -30.42
N VAL A 395 5.13 17.00 -31.11
CA VAL A 395 4.66 18.26 -30.51
C VAL A 395 3.26 18.06 -29.96
N ALA A 396 3.07 18.37 -28.68
CA ALA A 396 1.79 18.30 -28.01
C ALA A 396 1.53 19.62 -27.28
N ALA A 397 0.25 19.94 -27.06
CA ALA A 397 -0.18 21.08 -26.28
C ALA A 397 -1.03 20.58 -25.10
N LEU A 398 -1.16 21.41 -24.07
CA LEU A 398 -2.11 21.15 -22.99
C LEU A 398 -3.52 21.25 -23.57
N ALA A 399 -4.15 20.10 -23.85
CA ALA A 399 -5.51 20.09 -24.34
C ALA A 399 -6.47 20.40 -23.18
N LYS A 400 -7.43 21.28 -23.40
CA LYS A 400 -8.53 21.48 -22.45
C LYS A 400 -9.60 20.44 -22.77
N SER A 401 -9.60 19.33 -22.04
CA SER A 401 -10.82 18.51 -21.95
C SER A 401 -11.83 19.29 -21.11
N SER A 402 -13.13 19.05 -21.34
CA SER A 402 -14.25 19.87 -20.84
C SER A 402 -14.33 20.03 -19.31
N VAL A 403 -13.52 19.31 -18.53
CA VAL A 403 -13.51 19.36 -17.06
C VAL A 403 -12.11 19.59 -16.47
N TYR A 404 -11.05 18.96 -17.00
CA TYR A 404 -9.68 19.09 -16.49
C TYR A 404 -8.66 19.22 -17.63
N PRO A 405 -7.50 19.88 -17.41
CA PRO A 405 -6.42 19.92 -18.39
C PRO A 405 -5.83 18.53 -18.65
N VAL A 406 -5.53 18.23 -19.92
CA VAL A 406 -4.97 16.94 -20.35
C VAL A 406 -3.46 17.07 -20.52
N LEU A 407 -2.71 16.28 -19.75
CA LEU A 407 -1.28 16.14 -19.91
C LEU A 407 -0.99 15.12 -21.03
N PRO A 408 -0.10 15.44 -21.98
CA PRO A 408 0.24 14.52 -23.06
C PRO A 408 1.01 13.32 -22.52
N SER A 409 0.75 12.14 -23.08
CA SER A 409 1.42 10.90 -22.70
C SER A 409 2.27 10.33 -23.83
N VAL A 410 3.12 9.37 -23.49
CA VAL A 410 3.85 8.51 -24.43
C VAL A 410 3.83 7.06 -23.94
N SER A 411 3.77 6.13 -24.88
CA SER A 411 3.97 4.70 -24.59
C SER A 411 5.41 4.47 -24.11
N SER A 412 5.58 3.66 -23.06
CA SER A 412 6.90 3.41 -22.48
C SER A 412 6.98 2.06 -21.77
N GLY A 413 8.20 1.60 -21.47
CA GLY A 413 8.44 0.35 -20.76
C GLY A 413 8.46 -0.86 -21.70
N PHE A 414 7.93 -1.98 -21.22
CA PHE A 414 7.96 -3.26 -21.93
C PHE A 414 7.18 -3.24 -23.26
N THR A 415 6.08 -2.47 -23.32
CA THR A 415 5.27 -2.31 -24.53
C THR A 415 6.09 -1.68 -25.66
N ALA A 416 6.78 -0.58 -25.38
CA ALA A 416 7.61 0.11 -26.38
C ALA A 416 8.80 -0.74 -26.86
N LEU A 417 9.39 -1.56 -25.97
CA LEU A 417 10.44 -2.52 -26.36
C LEU A 417 9.87 -3.58 -27.32
N SER A 418 8.70 -4.13 -27.01
CA SER A 418 8.05 -5.16 -27.83
C SER A 418 7.71 -4.64 -29.23
N GLU A 419 7.21 -3.41 -29.33
CA GLU A 419 6.96 -2.73 -30.60
C GLU A 419 8.25 -2.52 -31.39
N GLN A 420 9.32 -2.03 -30.75
CA GLN A 420 10.62 -1.84 -31.42
C GLN A 420 11.22 -3.15 -31.93
N VAL A 421 11.13 -4.24 -31.16
CA VAL A 421 11.58 -5.57 -31.61
C VAL A 421 10.75 -6.04 -32.80
N THR A 422 9.43 -5.86 -32.75
CA THR A 422 8.54 -6.23 -33.87
C THR A 422 8.87 -5.43 -35.12
N ASP A 423 9.08 -4.11 -35.00
CA ASP A 423 9.50 -3.24 -36.10
C ASP A 423 10.85 -3.64 -36.70
N LEU A 424 11.82 -4.03 -35.86
CA LEU A 424 13.12 -4.51 -36.32
C LEU A 424 12.98 -5.84 -37.07
N LEU A 425 12.16 -6.76 -36.58
CA LEU A 425 11.88 -8.03 -37.25
C LEU A 425 11.22 -7.81 -38.61
N ASN A 426 10.24 -6.90 -38.68
CA ASN A 426 9.59 -6.54 -39.94
C ASN A 426 10.58 -5.93 -40.94
N LYS A 427 11.41 -4.97 -40.50
CA LYS A 427 12.45 -4.37 -41.35
C LYS A 427 13.49 -5.38 -41.83
N LEU A 428 13.83 -6.38 -41.02
CA LEU A 428 14.76 -7.44 -41.40
C LEU A 428 14.14 -8.36 -42.47
N ASN A 429 12.85 -8.70 -42.33
CA ASN A 429 12.12 -9.49 -43.30
C ASN A 429 11.95 -8.77 -44.64
N ASP A 430 11.86 -7.44 -44.62
CA ASP A 430 11.66 -6.60 -45.81
C ASP A 430 12.96 -6.26 -46.57
N LEU A 431 14.12 -6.81 -46.16
CA LEU A 431 15.37 -6.60 -46.88
C LEU A 431 15.28 -7.25 -48.29
N PRO A 432 15.53 -6.50 -49.38
CA PRO A 432 15.36 -7.00 -50.74
C PRO A 432 16.59 -7.80 -51.18
N LEU A 433 16.78 -8.98 -50.58
CA LEU A 433 17.85 -9.94 -50.90
C LEU A 433 17.75 -10.45 -52.34
N SER A 434 16.55 -10.40 -52.94
CA SER A 434 16.30 -10.78 -54.33
C SER A 434 17.06 -9.90 -55.33
N THR A 435 17.06 -8.57 -55.16
CA THR A 435 17.77 -7.63 -56.07
C THR A 435 19.29 -7.82 -56.06
N THR A 436 19.86 -8.14 -54.90
CA THR A 436 21.29 -8.44 -54.77
C THR A 436 21.63 -9.74 -55.48
N MET A 437 20.77 -10.77 -55.38
CA MET A 437 20.96 -12.04 -56.08
C MET A 437 20.91 -11.87 -57.60
N THR A 438 19.94 -11.13 -58.13
CA THR A 438 19.83 -10.91 -59.58
C THR A 438 21.04 -10.16 -60.16
N THR A 439 21.57 -9.19 -59.40
CA THR A 439 22.77 -8.45 -59.82
C THR A 439 24.00 -9.34 -59.83
N PHE A 440 24.12 -10.21 -58.82
CA PHE A 440 25.20 -11.20 -58.71
C PHE A 440 25.15 -12.21 -59.87
N ASP A 441 23.98 -12.75 -60.19
CA ASP A 441 23.78 -13.67 -61.33
C ASP A 441 24.21 -13.04 -62.66
N ARG A 442 23.88 -11.76 -62.88
CA ARG A 442 24.28 -11.02 -64.09
C ARG A 442 25.79 -10.88 -64.17
N THR A 443 26.44 -10.50 -63.07
CA THR A 443 27.90 -10.39 -63.02
C THR A 443 28.56 -11.74 -63.29
N LEU A 444 28.05 -12.84 -62.72
CA LEU A 444 28.57 -14.18 -62.99
C LEU A 444 28.43 -14.58 -64.47
N GLN A 445 27.32 -14.24 -65.12
CA GLN A 445 27.13 -14.48 -66.55
C GLN A 445 28.14 -13.70 -67.41
N GLU A 446 28.35 -12.41 -67.11
CA GLU A 446 29.32 -11.56 -67.81
C GLU A 446 30.76 -12.12 -67.67
N TYR A 447 31.13 -12.62 -66.48
CA TYR A 447 32.43 -13.29 -66.27
C TYR A 447 32.56 -14.60 -67.04
N ARG A 448 31.51 -15.43 -67.09
CA ARG A 448 31.52 -16.68 -67.89
C ARG A 448 31.76 -16.40 -69.37
N LEU A 449 31.15 -15.35 -69.90
CA LEU A 449 31.36 -14.91 -71.29
C LEU A 449 32.80 -14.47 -71.54
N LEU A 450 33.39 -13.68 -70.63
CA LEU A 450 34.80 -13.28 -70.71
C LEU A 450 35.74 -14.49 -70.71
N ALA A 451 35.52 -15.47 -69.81
CA ALA A 451 36.33 -16.67 -69.73
C ALA A 451 36.26 -17.52 -71.02
N MET A 452 35.09 -17.60 -71.66
CA MET A 452 34.91 -18.30 -72.94
C MET A 452 35.68 -17.61 -74.08
N GLU A 453 35.60 -16.29 -74.19
CA GLU A 453 36.31 -15.53 -75.22
C GLU A 453 37.83 -15.60 -75.01
N MET A 454 38.28 -15.58 -73.76
CA MET A 454 39.70 -15.79 -73.43
C MET A 454 40.16 -17.21 -73.78
N ASN A 455 39.38 -18.24 -73.46
CA ASN A 455 39.73 -19.62 -73.85
C ASN A 455 39.86 -19.78 -75.37
N LYS A 456 38.97 -19.13 -76.14
CA LYS A 456 39.03 -19.09 -77.59
C LYS A 456 40.31 -18.42 -78.08
N MET A 457 40.64 -17.24 -77.56
CA MET A 457 41.87 -16.52 -77.88
C MET A 457 43.13 -17.37 -77.60
N ILE A 458 43.18 -18.09 -76.47
CA ILE A 458 44.30 -18.96 -76.10
C ILE A 458 44.43 -20.15 -77.07
N SER A 459 43.31 -20.72 -77.49
CA SER A 459 43.29 -21.84 -78.46
C SER A 459 43.80 -21.42 -79.84
N GLU A 460 43.59 -20.16 -80.23
CA GLU A 460 44.11 -19.58 -81.48
C GLU A 460 45.61 -19.31 -81.39
N PHE A 461 46.11 -18.87 -80.22
CA PHE A 461 47.55 -18.70 -79.99
C PHE A 461 48.31 -20.03 -79.96
N ASN A 462 47.77 -21.09 -79.37
CA ASN A 462 48.42 -22.41 -79.33
C ASN A 462 48.61 -23.09 -80.71
N GLN A 463 47.95 -22.59 -81.76
CA GLN A 463 48.11 -23.08 -83.14
C GLN A 463 49.21 -22.36 -83.94
N LYS A 464 49.70 -21.21 -83.46
CA LYS A 464 50.87 -20.51 -84.04
C LYS A 464 52.11 -20.85 -83.22
N ASP A 465 53.25 -20.99 -83.87
CA ASP A 465 54.53 -21.25 -83.20
C ASP A 465 54.99 -19.96 -82.50
N ILE A 466 54.78 -19.88 -81.19
CA ILE A 466 55.11 -18.71 -80.34
C ILE A 466 56.15 -19.13 -79.29
N ALA A 467 56.96 -18.18 -78.84
CA ALA A 467 57.98 -18.37 -77.81
C ALA A 467 57.45 -19.04 -76.54
N GLY A 468 58.28 -19.89 -75.92
CA GLY A 468 57.92 -20.72 -74.76
C GLY A 468 57.36 -19.94 -73.57
N ASP A 469 57.93 -18.77 -73.28
CA ASP A 469 57.58 -17.93 -72.12
C ASP A 469 56.18 -17.30 -72.26
N THR A 470 55.73 -17.03 -73.50
CA THR A 470 54.37 -16.57 -73.79
C THR A 470 53.35 -17.68 -73.57
N LYS A 471 53.70 -18.93 -73.91
CA LYS A 471 52.83 -20.10 -73.70
C LYS A 471 52.64 -20.42 -72.22
N GLU A 472 53.70 -20.27 -71.41
CA GLU A 472 53.64 -20.45 -69.96
C GLU A 472 52.77 -19.36 -69.29
N SER A 473 52.99 -18.10 -69.65
CA SER A 473 52.21 -16.97 -69.14
C SER A 473 50.72 -17.10 -69.47
N MET A 474 50.39 -17.54 -70.69
CA MET A 474 49.01 -17.75 -71.12
C MET A 474 48.36 -18.96 -70.42
N GLY A 475 49.13 -20.00 -70.12
CA GLY A 475 48.71 -21.14 -69.30
C GLY A 475 48.38 -20.75 -67.86
N ASN A 476 49.18 -19.88 -67.26
CA ASN A 476 48.96 -19.35 -65.91
C ASN A 476 47.73 -18.45 -65.81
N ILE A 477 47.45 -17.67 -66.87
CA ILE A 477 46.21 -16.88 -66.96
C ILE A 477 44.99 -17.82 -67.04
N ASN A 478 45.06 -18.89 -67.82
CA ASN A 478 43.97 -19.86 -67.94
C ASN A 478 43.68 -20.61 -66.63
N SER A 479 44.73 -21.04 -65.91
CA SER A 479 44.57 -21.70 -64.61
C SER A 479 43.93 -20.76 -63.58
N THR A 480 44.36 -19.49 -63.55
CA THR A 480 43.81 -18.46 -62.66
C THR A 480 42.34 -18.16 -62.97
N LEU A 481 41.95 -18.06 -64.24
CA LEU A 481 40.55 -17.86 -64.64
C LEU A 481 39.67 -19.07 -64.35
N SER A 482 40.20 -20.28 -64.50
CA SER A 482 39.51 -21.52 -64.17
C SER A 482 39.30 -21.67 -62.66
N GLN A 483 40.29 -21.29 -61.86
CA GLN A 483 40.17 -21.22 -60.40
C GLN A 483 39.12 -20.17 -59.99
N LEU A 484 39.19 -18.95 -60.51
CA LEU A 484 38.20 -17.89 -60.26
C LEU A 484 36.77 -18.34 -60.59
N THR A 485 36.58 -19.00 -61.73
CA THR A 485 35.27 -19.53 -62.14
C THR A 485 34.77 -20.60 -61.17
N SER A 486 35.67 -21.43 -60.64
CA SER A 486 35.34 -22.49 -59.69
C SER A 486 34.97 -21.92 -58.32
N SER A 487 35.74 -20.95 -57.80
CA SER A 487 35.45 -20.28 -56.52
C SER A 487 34.15 -19.48 -56.59
N LEU A 488 33.87 -18.81 -57.71
CA LEU A 488 32.60 -18.12 -57.94
C LEU A 488 31.39 -19.08 -58.00
N LYS A 489 31.56 -20.24 -58.63
CA LYS A 489 30.52 -21.30 -58.66
C LYS A 489 30.31 -21.93 -57.27
N GLN A 490 31.37 -22.06 -56.49
CA GLN A 490 31.29 -22.53 -55.10
C GLN A 490 30.53 -21.52 -54.23
N PHE A 491 30.80 -20.22 -54.40
CA PHE A 491 30.06 -19.15 -53.74
C PHE A 491 28.57 -19.11 -54.13
N GLU A 492 28.24 -19.27 -55.42
CA GLU A 492 26.86 -19.43 -55.93
C GLU A 492 26.13 -20.59 -55.22
N LYS A 493 26.82 -21.72 -55.05
CA LYS A 493 26.31 -22.91 -54.35
C LYS A 493 26.11 -22.67 -52.85
N THR A 494 27.01 -21.92 -52.20
CA THR A 494 26.86 -21.51 -50.78
C THR A 494 25.64 -20.60 -50.59
N LEU A 495 25.40 -19.66 -51.51
CA LEU A 495 24.26 -18.75 -51.45
C LEU A 495 22.91 -19.44 -51.71
N THR A 496 22.87 -20.45 -52.59
CA THR A 496 21.63 -21.19 -52.89
C THR A 496 21.25 -22.21 -51.80
N ASN A 497 22.23 -22.73 -51.05
CA ASN A 497 21.98 -23.63 -49.91
C ASN A 497 21.38 -22.93 -48.66
N TYR A 498 21.20 -21.60 -48.70
CA TYR A 498 20.55 -20.80 -47.65
C TYR A 498 19.17 -21.34 -47.23
N GLN A 499 18.42 -21.95 -48.16
CA GLN A 499 17.08 -22.48 -47.88
C GLN A 499 17.06 -23.75 -47.00
N GLN A 500 18.21 -24.38 -46.73
CA GLN A 500 18.29 -25.64 -45.99
C GLN A 500 18.91 -25.54 -44.57
N GLY A 501 19.20 -24.31 -44.08
CA GLY A 501 19.47 -24.08 -42.65
C GLY A 501 20.84 -24.51 -42.10
N SER A 502 21.87 -24.71 -42.95
CA SER A 502 23.23 -25.05 -42.49
C SER A 502 24.15 -23.83 -42.29
N SER A 503 25.25 -24.01 -41.56
CA SER A 503 26.23 -23.01 -41.07
C SER A 503 26.88 -22.13 -42.16
N MET A 504 26.21 -21.05 -42.53
CA MET A 504 26.66 -20.02 -43.48
C MET A 504 28.05 -19.42 -43.14
N VAL A 505 28.40 -19.35 -41.86
CA VAL A 505 29.61 -18.66 -41.39
C VAL A 505 30.90 -19.42 -41.76
N GLU A 506 30.88 -20.74 -41.72
CA GLU A 506 32.07 -21.57 -42.00
C GLU A 506 32.37 -21.57 -43.51
N GLN A 507 31.34 -21.78 -44.34
CA GLN A 507 31.48 -21.78 -45.80
C GLN A 507 31.81 -20.39 -46.39
N LEU A 508 31.37 -19.30 -45.75
CA LEU A 508 31.78 -17.95 -46.14
C LEU A 508 33.25 -17.69 -45.80
N THR A 509 33.74 -18.22 -44.68
CA THR A 509 35.14 -18.05 -44.28
C THR A 509 36.06 -18.75 -45.28
N ASP A 510 35.75 -19.99 -45.66
CA ASP A 510 36.50 -20.74 -46.67
C ASP A 510 36.51 -20.03 -48.02
N THR A 511 35.36 -19.47 -48.43
CA THR A 511 35.26 -18.76 -49.72
C THR A 511 36.02 -17.43 -49.71
N LEU A 512 36.05 -16.73 -48.58
CA LEU A 512 36.82 -15.49 -48.42
C LEU A 512 38.32 -15.74 -48.45
N GLU A 513 38.79 -16.83 -47.83
CA GLU A 513 40.19 -17.25 -47.87
C GLU A 513 40.63 -17.62 -49.30
N GLU A 514 39.75 -18.28 -50.06
CA GLU A 514 40.00 -18.61 -51.47
C GLU A 514 40.06 -17.35 -52.37
N LEU A 515 39.18 -16.37 -52.13
CA LEU A 515 39.22 -15.07 -52.82
C LEU A 515 40.45 -14.23 -52.45
N GLU A 516 40.92 -14.30 -51.21
CA GLU A 516 42.15 -13.65 -50.77
C GLU A 516 43.38 -14.27 -51.45
N SER A 517 43.44 -15.59 -51.52
CA SER A 517 44.49 -16.32 -52.24
C SER A 517 44.53 -15.95 -53.74
N LEU A 518 43.36 -15.85 -54.37
CA LEU A 518 43.23 -15.38 -55.75
C LEU A 518 43.73 -13.93 -55.93
N SER A 519 43.34 -13.02 -55.02
CA SER A 519 43.81 -11.63 -55.04
C SER A 519 45.33 -11.54 -54.98
N ASN A 520 45.96 -12.37 -54.14
CA ASN A 520 47.42 -12.45 -54.02
C ASN A 520 48.08 -13.01 -55.28
N THR A 521 47.42 -13.91 -56.01
CA THR A 521 47.91 -14.49 -57.27
C THR A 521 47.77 -13.53 -58.45
N LEU A 522 46.74 -12.68 -58.47
CA LEU A 522 46.50 -11.68 -59.52
C LEU A 522 47.33 -10.40 -59.37
N LYS A 523 47.77 -10.08 -58.15
CA LYS A 523 48.59 -8.90 -57.83
C LYS A 523 49.84 -8.72 -58.72
N PRO A 524 50.69 -9.73 -58.94
CA PRO A 524 51.86 -9.59 -59.80
C PRO A 524 51.50 -9.40 -61.28
N ILE A 525 50.41 -10.01 -61.76
CA ILE A 525 49.91 -9.86 -63.14
C ILE A 525 49.38 -8.44 -63.37
N SER A 526 48.57 -7.92 -62.44
CA SER A 526 48.05 -6.54 -62.49
C SER A 526 49.18 -5.51 -62.46
N LYS A 527 50.18 -5.72 -61.59
CA LYS A 527 51.34 -4.84 -61.50
C LYS A 527 52.19 -4.86 -62.78
N GLY A 528 52.43 -6.06 -63.34
CA GLY A 528 53.17 -6.21 -64.60
C GLY A 528 52.47 -5.58 -65.81
N LEU A 529 51.14 -5.73 -65.92
CA LEU A 529 50.33 -5.09 -66.97
C LEU A 529 50.30 -3.56 -66.86
N ALA A 530 50.26 -3.03 -65.63
CA ALA A 530 50.28 -1.59 -65.39
C ALA A 530 51.64 -0.96 -65.70
N GLU A 531 52.73 -1.67 -65.43
CA GLU A 531 54.10 -1.21 -65.65
C GLU A 531 54.53 -1.39 -67.12
N GLN A 532 54.13 -2.47 -67.79
CA GLN A 532 54.50 -2.72 -69.18
C GLN A 532 53.42 -3.55 -69.92
N PRO A 533 52.44 -2.91 -70.58
CA PRO A 533 51.33 -3.60 -71.26
C PRO A 533 51.78 -4.56 -72.37
N SER A 534 52.96 -4.34 -72.94
CA SER A 534 53.56 -5.16 -74.00
C SER A 534 54.20 -6.46 -73.51
N MET A 535 54.32 -6.67 -72.19
CA MET A 535 54.93 -7.84 -71.57
C MET A 535 54.25 -9.17 -71.92
N LEU A 536 52.96 -9.14 -72.28
CA LEU A 536 52.21 -10.33 -72.67
C LEU A 536 52.47 -10.78 -74.11
N LEU A 537 53.04 -9.90 -74.95
CA LEU A 537 53.19 -10.10 -76.39
C LEU A 537 54.65 -10.14 -76.83
N PHE A 538 55.59 -9.64 -76.03
CA PHE A 538 57.00 -9.54 -76.37
C PHE A 538 57.89 -10.02 -75.23
N ASP A 539 58.94 -10.78 -75.59
CA ASP A 539 59.93 -11.33 -74.66
C ASP A 539 60.72 -10.21 -73.96
N LYS A 540 61.10 -10.46 -72.70
CA LYS A 540 61.54 -9.47 -71.70
C LYS A 540 62.97 -8.96 -71.90
N GLN A 541 63.57 -9.16 -73.06
CA GLN A 541 64.93 -8.70 -73.34
C GLN A 541 64.93 -7.43 -74.21
N SER A 542 64.82 -6.27 -73.57
CA SER A 542 65.37 -5.04 -74.15
C SER A 542 66.87 -4.98 -73.85
N PRO A 543 67.75 -4.71 -74.82
CA PRO A 543 69.18 -4.56 -74.54
C PRO A 543 69.45 -3.29 -73.71
N GLU A 544 70.41 -3.34 -72.78
CA GLU A 544 70.81 -2.18 -71.98
C GLU A 544 71.30 -1.03 -72.87
N ASP A 545 70.84 0.18 -72.57
CA ASP A 545 71.21 1.42 -73.27
C ASP A 545 72.73 1.65 -73.14
N PRO A 546 73.44 1.97 -74.24
CA PRO A 546 74.88 2.17 -74.18
C PRO A 546 75.25 3.46 -73.47
N GLU A 547 76.09 3.37 -72.43
CA GLU A 547 76.62 4.53 -71.71
C GLU A 547 77.63 5.32 -72.57
N PRO A 548 77.46 6.64 -72.73
CA PRO A 548 78.38 7.45 -73.52
C PRO A 548 79.70 7.69 -72.77
N ARG A 549 80.82 7.30 -73.40
CA ARG A 549 82.17 7.68 -72.93
C ARG A 549 82.52 9.10 -73.40
N LYS A 550 83.03 9.89 -72.45
CA LYS A 550 83.43 11.29 -72.59
C LYS A 550 84.58 11.46 -73.61
N LYS A 551 84.52 12.51 -74.44
CA LYS A 551 85.67 13.01 -75.21
C LYS A 551 86.36 14.15 -74.47
#